data_AF-A0A382J628-F1
#
_entry.id   AF-A0A382J628-F1
#
_cell.length_a   1.000
_cell.length_b   1.000
_cell.length_c   1.000
_cell.angle_alpha   90.00
_cell.angle_beta   90.00
_cell.angle_gamma   90.00
#
_symmetry.space_group_name_H-M   'P 1'
#
loop_
_entity.id
_entity.type
_entity.pdbx_description
1 polymer ?
#
loop_
_entity_poly.entity_id
_entity_poly.type
_entity_poly.pdbx_seq_one_letter_code
_entity_poly.pdbx_strand_id
1 'polypeptide(L)'
;MATAAKASQGVDFGSEAGSDSGLDTGTLLGVVAGIGLIVIAVIRGGDADVFVNMNAVLIVLGGMVSTSFIAFQSSKILEMIPVVINAFRPDVMKPVDYIDQIMSLASKYRSGGMKVLENAEAKVDNRFLKNGIAMIVDGYNGREIYAVLDHEINSLSERHNAGQKILRFAGVQAPVFGMAGTLIGLIQMLMHIDNPSTIG
;
A
#
# COMPACT_ATOMS: atom_id res chain seq x y z
N MET A 1 56.77 18.91 -2.90
CA MET A 1 55.33 19.19 -2.67
C MET A 1 54.56 19.06 -3.99
N ALA A 2 54.13 17.86 -4.41
CA ALA A 2 53.20 17.70 -5.55
C ALA A 2 52.61 16.27 -5.75
N THR A 3 52.39 15.45 -4.72
CA THR A 3 51.94 14.04 -4.96
C THR A 3 50.79 13.56 -4.06
N ALA A 4 50.07 14.46 -3.37
CA ALA A 4 48.95 14.07 -2.49
C ALA A 4 47.57 14.58 -2.94
N ALA A 5 47.42 15.03 -4.20
CA ALA A 5 46.18 15.65 -4.70
C ALA A 5 45.49 14.84 -5.81
N LYS A 6 45.59 13.50 -5.80
CA LYS A 6 44.95 12.63 -6.80
C LYS A 6 44.22 11.43 -6.20
N ALA A 7 43.47 11.67 -5.11
CA ALA A 7 42.66 10.61 -4.47
C ALA A 7 41.26 11.08 -4.03
N SER A 8 40.69 12.13 -4.65
CA SER A 8 39.34 12.59 -4.30
C SER A 8 38.48 13.03 -5.50
N GLN A 9 38.56 12.32 -6.63
CA GLN A 9 37.59 12.51 -7.70
C GLN A 9 37.19 11.16 -8.28
N GLY A 10 35.89 10.88 -8.24
CA GLY A 10 35.25 9.81 -8.98
C GLY A 10 34.74 8.63 -8.15
N VAL A 11 34.01 8.86 -7.05
CA VAL A 11 32.90 7.95 -6.75
C VAL A 11 31.72 8.51 -7.52
N ASP A 12 31.57 7.97 -8.72
CA ASP A 12 30.44 8.20 -9.60
C ASP A 12 29.17 7.64 -8.92
N PHE A 13 28.26 8.53 -8.55
CA PHE A 13 26.93 8.19 -8.01
C PHE A 13 25.89 8.06 -9.13
N GLY A 14 26.31 7.97 -10.40
CA GLY A 14 25.43 7.97 -11.55
C GLY A 14 25.60 6.75 -12.44
N SER A 15 25.14 5.57 -12.00
CA SER A 15 24.87 4.47 -12.94
C SER A 15 23.84 3.49 -12.39
N GLU A 16 22.66 3.51 -13.02
CA GLU A 16 21.65 2.43 -13.06
C GLU A 16 20.78 2.19 -11.81
N ALA A 17 20.42 3.26 -11.09
CA ALA A 17 19.13 3.24 -10.41
C ALA A 17 18.05 3.40 -11.48
N GLY A 18 17.52 2.27 -11.97
CA GLY A 18 16.25 2.23 -12.67
C GLY A 18 15.21 2.95 -11.82
N SER A 19 15.03 4.23 -12.14
CA SER A 19 14.02 5.13 -11.63
C SER A 19 12.67 4.61 -12.11
N ASP A 20 12.17 3.58 -11.46
CA ASP A 20 10.72 3.37 -11.38
C ASP A 20 10.26 3.97 -10.05
N SER A 21 10.34 5.30 -9.97
CA SER A 21 9.59 6.13 -9.00
C SER A 21 8.09 6.16 -9.35
N GLY A 22 7.60 5.09 -9.98
CA GLY A 22 6.29 4.97 -10.60
C GLY A 22 5.45 3.89 -9.91
N LEU A 23 4.17 3.84 -10.28
CA LEU A 23 3.22 2.85 -9.78
C LEU A 23 3.76 1.42 -10.00
N ASP A 24 3.43 0.47 -9.12
CA ASP A 24 3.80 -0.93 -9.33
C ASP A 24 3.17 -1.45 -10.63
N THR A 25 4.01 -1.63 -11.66
CA THR A 25 3.60 -2.10 -12.98
C THR A 25 2.89 -3.44 -12.91
N GLY A 26 3.27 -4.31 -11.95
CA GLY A 26 2.62 -5.61 -11.74
C GLY A 26 1.17 -5.46 -11.27
N THR A 27 0.95 -4.73 -10.16
CA THR A 27 -0.38 -4.45 -9.63
C THR A 27 -1.26 -3.71 -10.64
N LEU A 28 -0.70 -2.70 -11.33
CA LEU A 28 -1.44 -1.92 -12.32
C LEU A 28 -1.88 -2.77 -13.52
N LEU A 29 -0.96 -3.54 -14.10
CA LEU A 29 -1.25 -4.45 -15.22
C LEU A 29 -2.29 -5.50 -14.82
N GLY A 30 -2.18 -6.07 -13.61
CA GLY A 30 -3.12 -7.06 -13.10
C GLY A 30 -4.54 -6.51 -12.99
N VAL A 31 -4.72 -5.32 -12.42
CA VAL A 31 -6.03 -4.66 -12.31
C VAL A 31 -6.60 -4.34 -13.68
N VAL A 32 -5.81 -3.75 -14.58
CA VAL A 32 -6.25 -3.38 -15.93
C VAL A 32 -6.63 -4.61 -16.75
N ALA A 33 -5.81 -5.66 -16.72
CA ALA A 33 -6.09 -6.91 -17.43
C ALA A 33 -7.34 -7.61 -16.87
N GLY A 34 -7.49 -7.69 -15.54
CA GLY A 34 -8.65 -8.32 -14.91
C GLY A 34 -9.97 -7.63 -15.27
N ILE A 35 -10.02 -6.30 -15.11
CA ILE A 35 -11.20 -5.51 -15.48
C ILE A 35 -11.43 -5.56 -16.99
N GLY A 36 -10.37 -5.43 -17.79
CA GLY A 36 -10.45 -5.45 -19.24
C GLY A 36 -11.05 -6.74 -19.80
N LEU A 37 -10.66 -7.90 -19.26
CA LEU A 37 -11.23 -9.19 -19.67
C LEU A 37 -12.73 -9.28 -19.38
N ILE A 38 -13.18 -8.79 -18.21
CA ILE A 38 -14.60 -8.76 -17.84
C ILE A 38 -15.38 -7.85 -18.82
N VAL A 39 -14.87 -6.65 -19.07
CA VAL A 39 -15.52 -5.69 -19.98
C VAL A 39 -15.61 -6.24 -21.40
N ILE A 40 -14.53 -6.83 -21.92
CA ILE A 40 -14.53 -7.46 -23.26
C ILE A 40 -15.56 -8.59 -23.33
N ALA A 41 -15.70 -9.39 -22.27
CA ALA A 41 -16.68 -10.46 -22.21
C ALA A 41 -18.12 -9.94 -22.24
N VAL A 42 -18.41 -8.87 -21.49
CA VAL A 42 -19.74 -8.22 -21.47
C VAL A 42 -20.09 -7.64 -22.83
N ILE A 43 -19.17 -6.90 -23.47
CA ILE A 43 -19.40 -6.29 -24.79
C ILE A 43 -19.59 -7.36 -25.87
N ARG A 44 -18.84 -8.47 -25.81
CA ARG A 44 -19.03 -9.60 -26.74
C ARG A 44 -20.31 -10.38 -26.49
N GLY A 45 -20.87 -10.31 -25.28
CA GLY A 45 -22.08 -11.01 -24.87
C GLY A 45 -23.38 -10.38 -25.38
N GLY A 46 -23.35 -9.20 -25.98
CA GLY A 46 -24.52 -8.49 -26.48
C GLY A 46 -24.76 -7.17 -25.74
N ASP A 47 -25.97 -6.97 -25.21
CA ASP A 47 -26.37 -5.71 -24.58
C ASP A 47 -25.70 -5.50 -23.21
N ALA A 48 -24.69 -4.64 -23.20
CA ALA A 48 -23.96 -4.25 -21.99
C ALA A 48 -24.88 -3.58 -20.94
N ASP A 49 -25.94 -2.91 -21.37
CA ASP A 49 -26.91 -2.23 -20.49
C ASP A 49 -27.63 -3.21 -19.54
N VAL A 50 -27.77 -4.48 -19.93
CA VAL A 50 -28.41 -5.50 -19.08
C VAL A 50 -27.56 -5.83 -17.85
N PHE A 51 -26.24 -5.65 -17.93
CA PHE A 51 -25.32 -5.96 -16.83
C PHE A 51 -25.20 -4.82 -15.82
N VAL A 52 -25.63 -3.60 -16.16
CA VAL A 52 -25.53 -2.43 -15.28
C VAL A 52 -26.84 -2.22 -14.54
N ASN A 53 -26.96 -2.85 -13.37
CA ASN A 53 -28.13 -2.70 -12.50
C ASN A 53 -27.79 -1.89 -11.23
N MET A 54 -28.38 -0.69 -11.11
CA MET A 54 -28.18 0.19 -9.96
C MET A 54 -28.57 -0.48 -8.63
N ASN A 55 -29.65 -1.26 -8.60
CA ASN A 55 -30.10 -1.95 -7.39
C ASN A 55 -29.09 -3.02 -6.95
N ALA A 56 -28.53 -3.77 -7.89
CA ALA A 56 -27.50 -4.77 -7.59
C ALA A 56 -26.23 -4.10 -7.02
N VAL A 57 -25.80 -2.98 -7.62
CA VAL A 57 -24.65 -2.21 -7.11
C VAL A 57 -24.90 -1.69 -5.69
N LEU A 58 -26.08 -1.16 -5.41
CA LEU A 58 -26.46 -0.69 -4.07
C LEU A 58 -26.46 -1.81 -3.03
N ILE A 59 -26.95 -3.00 -3.38
CA ILE A 59 -26.96 -4.16 -2.46
C ILE A 59 -25.53 -4.63 -2.17
N VAL A 60 -24.70 -4.76 -3.21
CA VAL A 60 -23.33 -5.28 -3.06
C VAL A 60 -22.42 -4.27 -2.36
N LEU A 61 -22.33 -3.04 -2.88
CA LEU A 61 -21.47 -2.01 -2.29
C LEU A 61 -22.02 -1.52 -0.95
N GLY A 62 -23.33 -1.25 -0.88
CA GLY A 62 -23.98 -0.82 0.36
C GLY A 62 -23.85 -1.88 1.44
N GLY A 63 -24.15 -3.14 1.13
CA GLY A 63 -24.00 -4.26 2.06
C GLY A 63 -22.55 -4.44 2.52
N MET A 64 -21.59 -4.46 1.60
CA MET A 64 -20.16 -4.57 1.90
C MET A 64 -19.67 -3.45 2.81
N VAL A 65 -20.03 -2.20 2.52
CA VAL A 65 -19.62 -1.04 3.32
C VAL A 65 -20.30 -1.08 4.69
N SER A 66 -21.61 -1.29 4.76
CA SER A 66 -22.36 -1.36 6.03
C SER A 66 -21.84 -2.46 6.94
N THR A 67 -21.58 -3.66 6.42
CA THR A 67 -21.00 -4.76 7.20
C THR A 67 -19.56 -4.49 7.62
N SER A 68 -18.78 -3.78 6.80
CA SER A 68 -17.45 -3.33 7.20
C SER A 68 -17.51 -2.37 8.40
N PHE A 69 -18.47 -1.44 8.44
CA PHE A 69 -18.71 -0.57 9.59
C PHE A 69 -19.25 -1.30 10.83
N ILE A 70 -19.91 -2.44 10.66
CA ILE A 70 -20.33 -3.30 11.78
C ILE A 70 -19.13 -4.09 12.33
N ALA A 71 -18.26 -4.59 11.45
CA ALA A 71 -17.14 -5.46 11.81
C ALA A 71 -15.93 -4.69 12.35
N PHE A 72 -15.73 -3.43 11.94
CA PHE A 72 -14.56 -2.64 12.30
C PHE A 72 -14.94 -1.25 12.81
N GLN A 73 -14.13 -0.72 13.73
CA GLN A 73 -14.28 0.64 14.22
C GLN A 73 -14.09 1.65 13.07
N SER A 74 -14.93 2.70 13.04
CA SER A 74 -14.95 3.70 11.96
C SER A 74 -13.61 4.39 11.71
N SER A 75 -12.81 4.61 12.76
CA SER A 75 -11.45 5.15 12.65
C SER A 75 -10.52 4.26 11.83
N LYS A 76 -10.61 2.93 11.98
CA LYS A 76 -9.77 1.97 11.27
C LYS A 76 -10.12 1.82 9.80
N ILE A 77 -11.37 2.04 9.43
CA ILE A 77 -11.81 2.04 8.03
C ILE A 77 -11.18 3.20 7.27
N LEU A 78 -11.08 4.38 7.89
CA LEU A 78 -10.42 5.54 7.28
C LEU A 78 -8.90 5.32 7.15
N GLU A 79 -8.28 4.63 8.10
CA GLU A 79 -6.85 4.25 8.04
C GLU A 79 -6.52 3.27 6.89
N MET A 80 -7.51 2.62 6.27
CA MET A 80 -7.31 1.71 5.14
C MET A 80 -6.91 2.45 3.85
N ILE A 81 -7.39 3.68 3.65
CA ILE A 81 -7.16 4.48 2.43
C ILE A 81 -5.66 4.62 2.11
N PRO A 82 -4.79 5.08 3.04
CA PRO A 82 -3.36 5.18 2.76
C PRO A 82 -2.71 3.82 2.49
N VAL A 83 -3.20 2.73 3.09
CA VAL A 83 -2.68 1.37 2.84
C VAL A 83 -2.97 0.93 1.40
N VAL A 84 -4.17 1.23 0.89
CA VAL A 84 -4.52 0.97 -0.52
C VAL A 84 -3.62 1.78 -1.45
N ILE A 85 -3.41 3.07 -1.17
CA ILE A 85 -2.55 3.92 -2.01
C ILE A 85 -1.11 3.41 -2.02
N ASN A 86 -0.59 2.98 -0.86
CA ASN A 86 0.75 2.43 -0.73
C ASN A 86 0.91 1.10 -1.49
N ALA A 87 -0.16 0.31 -1.64
CA ALA A 87 -0.12 -0.91 -2.44
C ALA A 87 0.16 -0.63 -3.93
N PHE A 88 -0.26 0.52 -4.45
CA PHE A 88 0.04 0.94 -5.83
C PHE A 88 1.36 1.70 -5.96
N ARG A 89 1.99 2.11 -4.85
CA ARG A 89 3.24 2.87 -4.81
C ARG A 89 4.24 2.18 -3.88
N PRO A 90 4.90 1.10 -4.31
CA PRO A 90 5.88 0.41 -3.50
C PRO A 90 7.03 1.38 -3.16
N ASP A 91 7.51 1.32 -1.92
CA ASP A 91 8.66 2.11 -1.49
C ASP A 91 9.91 1.66 -2.27
N VAL A 92 10.74 2.63 -2.63
CA VAL A 92 11.59 2.60 -3.83
C VAL A 92 13.03 2.12 -3.55
N MET A 93 13.38 1.90 -2.28
CA MET A 93 14.72 1.41 -1.90
C MET A 93 14.76 -0.10 -1.74
N LYS A 94 15.75 -0.74 -2.36
CA LYS A 94 16.00 -2.16 -2.17
C LYS A 94 16.64 -2.38 -0.79
N PRO A 95 16.44 -3.54 -0.16
CA PRO A 95 17.08 -3.86 1.13
C PRO A 95 18.61 -3.68 1.12
N VAL A 96 19.26 -3.93 -0.03
CA VAL A 96 20.71 -3.75 -0.21
C VAL A 96 21.11 -2.28 -0.06
N ASP A 97 20.34 -1.36 -0.63
CA ASP A 97 20.62 0.08 -0.58
C ASP A 97 20.59 0.60 0.88
N TYR A 98 19.68 0.06 1.70
CA TYR A 98 19.63 0.37 3.12
C TYR A 98 20.85 -0.13 3.89
N ILE A 99 21.36 -1.33 3.57
CA ILE A 99 22.57 -1.88 4.19
C ILE A 99 23.76 -0.96 3.88
N ASP A 100 23.95 -0.58 2.61
CA ASP A 100 25.04 0.30 2.19
C ASP A 100 24.93 1.69 2.83
N GLN A 101 23.71 2.22 2.94
CA GLN A 101 23.45 3.49 3.63
C GLN A 101 23.83 3.42 5.12
N ILE A 102 23.42 2.36 5.83
CA ILE A 102 23.75 2.14 7.24
C ILE A 102 25.27 1.97 7.43
N MET A 103 25.93 1.18 6.58
CA MET A 103 27.37 0.98 6.62
C MET A 103 28.15 2.28 6.37
N SER A 104 27.69 3.10 5.42
CA SER A 104 28.24 4.43 5.15
C SER A 104 28.11 5.38 6.34
N LEU A 105 26.93 5.41 6.99
CA LEU A 105 26.68 6.16 8.22
C LEU A 105 27.61 5.72 9.37
N ALA A 106 27.77 4.41 9.56
CA ALA A 106 28.65 3.85 10.58
C ALA A 106 30.13 4.19 10.34
N SER A 107 30.58 4.16 9.08
CA SER A 107 31.95 4.55 8.71
C SER A 107 32.20 6.04 8.97
N LYS A 108 31.23 6.89 8.64
CA LYS A 108 31.28 8.35 8.88
C LYS A 108 31.31 8.70 10.37
N TYR A 109 30.54 7.98 11.19
CA TYR A 109 30.60 8.14 12.65
C TYR A 109 31.98 7.81 13.20
N ARG A 110 32.60 6.72 12.73
CA ARG A 110 33.93 6.29 13.21
C ARG A 110 35.02 7.32 12.94
N SER A 111 34.94 8.05 11.82
CA SER A 111 35.95 9.05 11.43
C SER A 111 35.67 10.46 11.96
N GLY A 112 34.39 10.86 12.06
CA GLY A 112 34.01 12.24 12.37
C GLY A 112 33.17 12.43 13.63
N GLY A 113 32.85 11.35 14.35
CA GLY A 113 32.07 11.39 15.58
C GLY A 113 30.65 11.93 15.40
N MET A 114 30.08 12.48 16.47
CA MET A 114 28.67 12.84 16.56
C MET A 114 28.22 13.90 15.57
N LYS A 115 29.07 14.92 15.37
CA LYS A 115 28.79 16.06 14.50
C LYS A 115 28.51 15.65 13.06
N VAL A 116 29.09 14.53 12.61
CA VAL A 116 28.86 14.03 11.25
C VAL A 116 27.51 13.34 11.12
N LEU A 117 26.99 12.68 12.18
CA LEU A 117 25.63 12.14 12.19
C LEU A 117 24.58 13.25 12.15
N GLU A 118 24.78 14.33 12.89
CA GLU A 118 23.88 15.50 12.88
C GLU A 118 23.74 16.09 11.46
N ASN A 119 24.86 16.20 10.73
CA ASN A 119 24.84 16.62 9.32
C ASN A 119 24.23 15.58 8.37
N ALA A 120 24.29 14.30 8.73
CA ALA A 120 23.73 13.21 7.94
C ALA A 120 22.21 13.08 8.16
N GLU A 121 21.70 13.37 9.36
CA GLU A 121 20.28 13.35 9.70
C GLU A 121 19.45 14.21 8.73
N ALA A 122 19.96 15.39 8.37
CA ALA A 122 19.30 16.29 7.42
C ALA A 122 19.25 15.76 5.98
N LYS A 123 20.03 14.73 5.65
CA LYS A 123 20.18 14.18 4.29
C LYS A 123 19.56 12.80 4.10
N VAL A 124 19.03 12.20 5.16
CA VAL A 124 18.39 10.88 5.09
C VAL A 124 16.90 11.08 4.82
N ASP A 125 16.42 10.51 3.71
CA ASP A 125 15.01 10.59 3.31
C ASP A 125 14.11 9.65 4.15
N ASN A 126 14.64 8.51 4.57
CA ASN A 126 13.89 7.53 5.32
C ASN A 126 13.67 7.99 6.78
N ARG A 127 12.39 8.19 7.15
CA ARG A 127 11.99 8.68 8.48
C ARG A 127 12.43 7.76 9.63
N PHE A 128 12.42 6.45 9.44
CA PHE A 128 12.83 5.48 10.46
C PHE A 128 14.33 5.60 10.77
N LEU A 129 15.17 5.67 9.73
CA LEU A 129 16.61 5.90 9.91
C LEU A 129 16.91 7.28 10.51
N LYS A 130 16.17 8.31 10.09
CA LYS A 130 16.30 9.66 10.64
C LYS A 130 16.01 9.71 12.14
N ASN A 131 14.92 9.10 12.58
CA ASN A 131 14.57 9.00 14.01
C ASN A 131 15.66 8.28 14.82
N GLY A 132 16.20 7.18 14.28
CA GLY A 132 17.30 6.45 14.91
C GLY A 132 18.56 7.31 15.07
N ILE A 133 18.93 8.06 14.02
CA ILE A 133 20.08 8.98 14.07
C ILE A 133 19.86 10.10 15.10
N ALA A 134 18.67 10.70 15.13
CA ALA A 134 18.32 11.75 16.08
C ALA A 134 18.45 11.26 17.54
N MET A 135 17.93 10.07 17.85
CA MET A 135 18.09 9.49 19.20
C MET A 135 19.54 9.19 19.55
N ILE A 136 20.37 8.81 18.58
CA ILE A 136 21.81 8.69 18.80
C ILE A 136 22.36 10.07 19.18
N VAL A 137 22.13 11.11 18.36
CA VAL A 137 22.58 12.51 18.57
C VAL A 137 22.19 13.05 19.96
N ASP A 138 20.98 12.75 20.40
CA ASP A 138 20.45 13.15 21.70
C ASP A 138 21.05 12.38 22.89
N GLY A 139 21.86 11.34 22.63
CA GLY A 139 22.60 10.60 23.66
C GLY A 139 21.81 9.49 24.35
N TYR A 140 20.73 8.99 23.73
CA TYR A 140 19.99 7.84 24.25
C TYR A 140 20.87 6.58 24.27
N ASN A 141 20.57 5.67 25.20
CA ASN A 141 21.34 4.42 25.27
C ASN A 141 20.90 3.45 24.17
N GLY A 142 21.79 2.55 23.75
CA GLY A 142 21.51 1.62 22.65
C GLY A 142 20.31 0.68 22.91
N ARG A 143 19.99 0.39 24.18
CA ARG A 143 18.84 -0.45 24.54
C ARG A 143 17.52 0.30 24.39
N GLU A 144 17.48 1.57 24.78
CA GLU A 144 16.34 2.46 24.61
C GLU A 144 16.05 2.68 23.13
N ILE A 145 17.09 3.00 22.35
CA ILE A 145 16.98 3.18 20.89
C ILE A 145 16.40 1.92 20.26
N TYR A 146 16.94 0.74 20.61
CA TYR A 146 16.44 -0.53 20.09
C TYR A 146 14.96 -0.75 20.46
N ALA A 147 14.59 -0.52 21.72
CA ALA A 147 13.21 -0.70 22.17
C ALA A 147 12.24 0.24 21.44
N VAL A 148 12.61 1.51 21.25
CA VAL A 148 11.76 2.49 20.53
C VAL A 148 11.61 2.10 19.06
N LEU A 149 12.69 1.75 18.38
CA LEU A 149 12.64 1.35 16.97
C LEU A 149 11.89 0.03 16.77
N ASP A 150 12.02 -0.93 17.67
CA ASP A 150 11.26 -2.18 17.65
C ASP A 150 9.76 -1.92 17.83
N HIS A 151 9.38 -1.04 18.78
CA HIS A 151 8.00 -0.59 18.93
C HIS A 151 7.47 0.15 17.70
N GLU A 152 8.29 0.95 17.02
CA GLU A 152 7.90 1.63 15.78
C GLU A 152 7.63 0.62 14.65
N ILE A 153 8.50 -0.39 14.49
CA ILE A 153 8.31 -1.49 13.53
C ILE A 153 7.04 -2.27 13.84
N ASN A 154 6.82 -2.65 15.10
CA ASN A 154 5.63 -3.37 15.53
C ASN A 154 4.35 -2.56 15.25
N SER A 155 4.34 -1.27 15.59
CA SER A 155 3.22 -0.37 15.32
C SER A 155 2.97 -0.19 13.81
N LEU A 156 4.02 -0.13 13.00
CA LEU A 156 3.91 -0.06 11.54
C LEU A 156 3.30 -1.34 10.97
N SER A 157 3.75 -2.50 11.47
CA SER A 157 3.22 -3.82 11.09
C SER A 157 1.76 -3.96 11.48
N GLU A 158 1.39 -3.56 12.70
CA GLU A 158 0.00 -3.59 13.18
C GLU A 158 -0.93 -2.73 12.30
N ARG A 159 -0.51 -1.51 11.93
CA ARG A 159 -1.30 -0.66 11.03
C ARG A 159 -1.51 -1.29 9.65
N HIS A 160 -0.45 -1.84 9.05
CA HIS A 160 -0.56 -2.52 7.76
C HIS A 160 -1.46 -3.76 7.86
N ASN A 161 -1.29 -4.58 8.90
CA ASN A 161 -2.12 -5.76 9.16
C ASN A 161 -3.58 -5.39 9.38
N ALA A 162 -3.88 -4.30 10.08
CA ALA A 162 -5.23 -3.81 10.26
C ALA A 162 -5.87 -3.40 8.92
N GLY A 163 -5.16 -2.61 8.09
CA GLY A 163 -5.62 -2.25 6.76
C GLY A 163 -5.86 -3.46 5.85
N GLN A 164 -4.94 -4.43 5.85
CA GLN A 164 -5.08 -5.67 5.10
C GLN A 164 -6.28 -6.52 5.56
N LYS A 165 -6.54 -6.59 6.87
CA LYS A 165 -7.71 -7.32 7.41
C LYS A 165 -9.02 -6.72 6.89
N ILE A 166 -9.14 -5.40 6.85
CA ILE A 166 -10.34 -4.72 6.36
C ILE A 166 -10.54 -4.99 4.86
N LEU A 167 -9.48 -4.87 4.06
CA LEU A 167 -9.55 -5.17 2.62
C LEU A 167 -9.91 -6.63 2.33
N ARG A 168 -9.33 -7.57 3.08
CA ARG A 168 -9.66 -9.00 2.96
C ARG A 168 -11.12 -9.26 3.36
N PHE A 169 -11.58 -8.65 4.44
CA PHE A 169 -12.97 -8.76 4.87
C PHE A 169 -13.93 -8.23 3.80
N ALA A 170 -13.67 -7.03 3.26
CA ALA A 170 -14.46 -6.45 2.18
C ALA A 170 -14.46 -7.34 0.93
N GLY A 171 -13.30 -7.90 0.57
CA GLY A 171 -13.16 -8.83 -0.56
C GLY A 171 -13.93 -10.14 -0.41
N VAL A 172 -14.10 -10.65 0.82
CA VAL A 172 -14.93 -11.83 1.11
C VAL A 172 -16.41 -11.47 1.16
N GLN A 173 -16.74 -10.27 1.61
CA GLN A 173 -18.13 -9.84 1.81
C GLN A 173 -18.83 -9.40 0.52
N ALA A 174 -18.08 -8.86 -0.45
CA ALA A 174 -18.59 -8.49 -1.77
C ALA A 174 -19.31 -9.65 -2.51
N PRO A 175 -18.72 -10.86 -2.68
CA PRO A 175 -19.42 -11.97 -3.33
C PRO A 175 -20.61 -12.50 -2.52
N VAL A 176 -20.56 -12.43 -1.18
CA VAL A 176 -21.69 -12.83 -0.32
C VAL A 176 -22.93 -11.96 -0.59
N PHE A 177 -22.75 -10.63 -0.63
CA PHE A 177 -23.85 -9.74 -1.02
C PHE A 177 -24.23 -9.87 -2.50
N GLY A 178 -23.29 -10.23 -3.37
CA GLY A 178 -23.59 -10.58 -4.76
C GLY A 178 -24.57 -11.74 -4.86
N MET A 179 -24.33 -12.81 -4.10
CA MET A 179 -25.26 -13.95 -4.02
C MET A 179 -26.59 -13.59 -3.36
N ALA A 180 -26.60 -12.70 -2.36
CA ALA A 180 -27.86 -12.19 -1.81
C ALA A 180 -28.64 -11.38 -2.86
N GLY A 181 -27.95 -10.60 -3.69
CA GLY A 181 -28.53 -9.84 -4.79
C GLY A 181 -29.20 -10.73 -5.84
N THR A 182 -28.61 -11.90 -6.17
CA THR A 182 -29.25 -12.84 -7.11
C THR A 182 -30.55 -13.39 -6.54
N LEU A 183 -30.59 -13.73 -5.24
CA LEU A 183 -31.82 -14.18 -4.58
C LEU A 183 -32.91 -13.09 -4.58
N ILE A 184 -32.54 -11.84 -4.30
CA ILE A 184 -33.48 -10.71 -4.33
C ILE A 184 -34.02 -10.51 -5.75
N GLY A 185 -33.15 -10.57 -6.77
CA GLY A 185 -33.55 -10.47 -8.18
C GLY A 185 -34.49 -11.59 -8.61
N LEU A 186 -34.21 -12.83 -8.18
CA LEU A 186 -35.11 -13.97 -8.44
C LEU A 186 -36.47 -13.79 -7.78
N ILE A 187 -36.53 -13.27 -6.55
CA ILE A 187 -37.81 -12.96 -5.89
C ILE A 187 -38.59 -11.91 -6.69
N GLN A 188 -37.93 -10.84 -7.15
CA GLN A 188 -38.57 -9.79 -7.95
C GLN A 188 -39.13 -10.33 -9.27
N MET A 189 -38.42 -11.25 -9.93
CA MET A 189 -38.90 -11.93 -11.12
C MET A 189 -40.14 -12.78 -10.83
N LEU A 190 -40.13 -13.58 -9.75
CA LEU A 190 -41.24 -14.45 -9.39
C LEU A 190 -42.51 -13.66 -9.00
N MET A 191 -42.38 -12.46 -8.43
CA MET A 191 -43.52 -11.61 -8.12
C MET A 191 -44.28 -11.11 -9.36
N HIS A 192 -43.65 -11.11 -10.53
CA HIS A 192 -44.23 -10.62 -11.78
C HIS A 192 -44.46 -11.74 -12.80
N ILE A 193 -44.47 -13.00 -12.35
CA ILE A 193 -44.54 -14.17 -13.24
C ILE A 193 -45.84 -14.25 -14.06
N ASP A 194 -46.91 -13.62 -13.57
CA ASP A 194 -48.21 -13.60 -14.22
C ASP A 194 -48.25 -12.66 -15.44
N ASN A 195 -47.25 -11.79 -15.63
CA ASN A 195 -47.20 -10.83 -16.72
C ASN A 195 -45.89 -11.00 -17.52
N PRO A 196 -45.86 -11.91 -18.52
CA PRO A 196 -44.64 -12.29 -19.23
C PRO A 196 -43.94 -11.13 -19.95
N SER A 197 -44.65 -10.03 -20.23
CA SER A 197 -44.11 -8.78 -20.80
C SER A 197 -43.25 -7.96 -19.82
N THR A 198 -43.20 -8.33 -18.54
CA THR A 198 -42.41 -7.66 -17.49
C THR A 198 -41.19 -8.45 -17.04
N ILE A 199 -40.99 -9.66 -17.59
CA ILE A 199 -39.80 -10.48 -17.36
C ILE A 199 -38.84 -10.24 -18.53
N GLY A 200 -37.93 -9.27 -18.36
CA GLY A 200 -36.78 -9.07 -19.25
C GLY A 200 -37.12 -8.33 -20.54
#